data_AF-A0A849VB65-F1
#
_entry.id   AF-A0A849VB65-F1
#
_cell.length_a   1.000
_cell.length_b   1.000
_cell.length_c   1.000
_cell.angle_alpha   90.00
_cell.angle_beta   90.00
_cell.angle_gamma   90.00
#
_symmetry.space_group_name_H-M   'P 1'
#
loop_
_entity.id
_entity.type
_entity.pdbx_description
1 polymer ?
#
loop_
_entity_poly.entity_id
_entity_poly.type
_entity_poly.pdbx_seq_one_letter_code
_entity_poly.pdbx_strand_id
1 'polypeptide(L)'
;MSKVLLALLVGCLVGMVIGAWLGYRLNIGRDRRAEFNEAIEPIRTALMKDEPITEQDISIVIAKLGRDGKAVLNTYRKVYQPKMQLAETMLKKDYYGKVKCTREEYIQSKQLKKEAMASLLAKCKHL
;
A
#
# COMPACT_ATOMS: atom_id res chain seq x y z
N MET A 1 34.11 -47.24 9.84
CA MET A 1 33.91 -45.87 9.29
C MET A 1 33.97 -44.88 10.43
N SER A 2 34.89 -43.91 10.35
CA SER A 2 35.14 -42.94 11.43
C SER A 2 33.89 -42.09 11.70
N LYS A 3 33.55 -41.90 12.98
CA LYS A 3 32.45 -41.02 13.44
C LYS A 3 32.57 -39.60 12.87
N VAL A 4 33.78 -39.19 12.51
CA VAL A 4 34.09 -37.91 11.87
C VAL A 4 33.52 -37.83 10.45
N LEU A 5 33.56 -38.93 9.68
CA LEU A 5 33.01 -38.98 8.32
C LEU A 5 31.47 -38.92 8.33
N LEU A 6 30.85 -39.56 9.32
CA LEU A 6 29.40 -39.53 9.53
C LEU A 6 28.92 -38.13 9.94
N ALA A 7 29.65 -37.46 10.84
CA ALA A 7 29.34 -36.09 11.27
C ALA A 7 29.45 -35.07 10.12
N LEU A 8 30.46 -35.22 9.25
CA LEU A 8 30.61 -34.39 8.04
C LEU A 8 29.44 -34.56 7.06
N LEU A 9 29.02 -35.80 6.82
CA LEU A 9 27.89 -36.09 5.92
C LEU A 9 26.55 -35.56 6.46
N VAL A 10 26.31 -35.72 7.77
CA VAL A 10 25.11 -35.19 8.42
C VAL A 10 25.11 -33.66 8.40
N GLY A 11 26.24 -33.02 8.67
CA GLY A 11 26.38 -31.56 8.59
C GLY A 11 26.08 -31.00 7.20
N CYS A 12 26.58 -31.63 6.15
CA CYS A 12 26.29 -31.24 4.77
C CYS A 12 24.80 -31.38 4.41
N LEU A 13 24.15 -32.46 4.83
CA LEU A 13 22.72 -32.65 4.58
C LEU A 13 21.86 -31.61 5.30
N VAL A 14 22.16 -31.32 6.57
CA VAL A 14 21.44 -30.29 7.34
C VAL A 14 21.65 -28.90 6.73
N GLY A 15 22.87 -28.57 6.30
CA GLY A 15 23.17 -27.31 5.61
C GLY A 15 22.41 -27.14 4.30
N MET A 16 22.29 -28.19 3.50
CA MET A 16 21.51 -28.16 2.25
C MET A 16 20.01 -28.00 2.52
N VAL A 17 19.46 -28.68 3.53
CA VAL A 17 18.03 -28.57 3.87
C VAL A 17 17.70 -27.16 4.38
N ILE A 18 18.55 -26.58 5.23
CA ILE A 18 18.36 -25.21 5.73
C ILE A 18 18.55 -24.19 4.61
N GLY A 19 19.55 -24.38 3.75
CA GLY A 19 19.80 -23.53 2.58
C GLY A 19 18.65 -23.56 1.56
N ALA A 20 18.09 -24.74 1.29
CA ALA A 20 16.92 -24.89 0.43
C ALA A 20 15.66 -24.29 1.06
N TRP A 21 15.48 -24.46 2.38
CA TRP A 21 14.33 -23.89 3.10
C TRP A 21 14.38 -22.35 3.13
N LEU A 22 15.55 -21.77 3.40
CA LEU A 22 15.77 -20.31 3.34
C LEU A 22 15.66 -19.79 1.91
N GLY A 23 16.26 -20.49 0.94
CA GLY A 23 16.19 -20.14 -0.48
C GLY A 23 14.77 -20.16 -1.04
N TYR A 24 13.98 -21.17 -0.71
CA TYR A 24 12.56 -21.25 -1.07
C TYR A 24 11.74 -20.12 -0.45
N ARG A 25 11.99 -19.78 0.83
CA ARG A 25 11.35 -18.63 1.47
C ARG A 25 11.69 -17.30 0.80
N LEU A 26 12.91 -17.15 0.29
CA LEU A 26 13.37 -15.92 -0.35
C LEU A 26 12.92 -15.80 -1.82
N ASN A 27 12.77 -16.91 -2.54
CA ASN A 27 12.35 -16.90 -3.95
C ASN A 27 10.86 -16.55 -4.15
N ILE A 28 10.01 -16.76 -3.12
CA ILE A 28 8.59 -16.34 -3.11
C ILE A 28 8.42 -14.81 -3.17
N GLY A 29 9.47 -14.02 -2.90
CA GLY A 29 9.36 -12.56 -2.81
C GLY A 29 9.30 -11.82 -4.15
N ARG A 30 9.79 -12.42 -5.25
CA ARG A 30 9.93 -11.70 -6.52
C ARG A 30 8.61 -11.60 -7.30
N ASP A 31 7.82 -12.67 -7.32
CA ASP A 31 6.48 -12.69 -7.93
C ASP A 31 5.49 -11.80 -7.15
N ARG A 32 5.52 -11.85 -5.82
CA ARG A 32 4.58 -11.07 -5.00
C ARG A 32 4.71 -9.56 -5.18
N ARG A 33 5.92 -9.04 -5.44
CA ARG A 33 6.10 -7.61 -5.73
C ARG A 33 5.52 -7.22 -7.08
N ALA A 34 5.60 -8.11 -8.08
CA ALA A 34 5.00 -7.88 -9.38
C ALA A 34 3.47 -7.90 -9.27
N GLU A 35 2.90 -8.92 -8.62
CA GLU A 35 1.47 -9.04 -8.33
C GLU A 35 0.95 -7.84 -7.52
N PHE A 36 1.72 -7.41 -6.51
CA PHE A 36 1.43 -6.22 -5.72
C PHE A 36 1.32 -4.99 -6.62
N ASN A 37 2.36 -4.69 -7.38
CA ASN A 37 2.42 -3.53 -8.26
C ASN A 37 1.28 -3.53 -9.29
N GLU A 38 0.96 -4.68 -9.88
CA GLU A 38 -0.15 -4.79 -10.83
C GLU A 38 -1.49 -4.51 -10.16
N ALA A 39 -1.72 -5.04 -8.95
CA ALA A 39 -2.97 -4.83 -8.24
C ALA A 39 -3.22 -3.37 -7.84
N ILE A 40 -2.17 -2.62 -7.47
CA ILE A 40 -2.29 -1.23 -7.04
C ILE A 40 -2.19 -0.20 -8.17
N GLU A 41 -1.79 -0.61 -9.38
CA GLU A 41 -1.63 0.29 -10.53
C GLU A 41 -2.88 1.13 -10.85
N PRO A 42 -4.11 0.60 -10.72
CA PRO A 42 -5.32 1.40 -10.89
C PRO A 42 -5.41 2.55 -9.87
N ILE A 43 -5.13 2.27 -8.59
CA ILE A 43 -5.10 3.30 -7.53
C ILE A 43 -4.00 4.33 -7.83
N ARG A 44 -2.81 3.87 -8.23
CA ARG A 44 -1.68 4.74 -8.56
C ARG A 44 -2.03 5.68 -9.72
N THR A 45 -2.67 5.14 -10.77
CA THR A 45 -3.11 5.90 -11.94
C THR A 45 -4.16 6.94 -11.55
N ALA A 46 -5.17 6.56 -10.79
CA ALA A 46 -6.19 7.47 -10.30
C ALA A 46 -5.59 8.59 -9.43
N LEU A 47 -4.68 8.26 -8.51
CA LEU A 47 -3.97 9.25 -7.69
C LEU A 47 -3.09 10.20 -8.52
N MET A 48 -2.48 9.73 -9.61
CA MET A 48 -1.72 10.60 -10.52
C MET A 48 -2.61 11.55 -11.34
N LYS A 49 -3.85 11.14 -11.60
CA LYS A 49 -4.87 11.94 -12.30
C LYS A 49 -5.68 12.84 -11.37
N ASP A 50 -5.37 12.86 -10.06
CA ASP A 50 -6.13 13.58 -9.03
C ASP A 50 -7.59 13.09 -8.91
N GLU A 51 -7.85 11.84 -9.32
CA GLU A 51 -9.16 11.19 -9.23
C GLU A 51 -9.43 10.70 -7.79
N PRO A 52 -10.68 10.80 -7.30
CA PRO A 52 -11.03 10.30 -5.99
C PRO A 52 -10.95 8.77 -5.96
N ILE A 53 -10.26 8.24 -4.95
CA ILE A 53 -10.21 6.80 -4.69
C ILE A 53 -11.43 6.41 -3.86
N THR A 54 -12.11 5.35 -4.28
CA THR A 54 -13.30 4.84 -3.60
C THR A 54 -12.98 3.61 -2.76
N GLU A 55 -13.89 3.23 -1.85
CA GLU A 55 -13.76 1.96 -1.12
C GLU A 55 -13.78 0.74 -2.07
N GLN A 56 -14.40 0.87 -3.25
CA GLN A 56 -14.43 -0.18 -4.26
C GLN A 56 -13.06 -0.41 -4.90
N ASP A 57 -12.32 0.67 -5.18
CA ASP A 57 -10.94 0.55 -5.68
C ASP A 57 -10.04 -0.15 -4.66
N ILE A 58 -10.21 0.19 -3.38
CA ILE A 58 -9.48 -0.47 -2.29
C ILE A 58 -9.90 -1.93 -2.13
N SER A 59 -11.19 -2.26 -2.28
CA SER A 59 -11.67 -3.65 -2.12
C SER A 59 -11.12 -4.57 -3.20
N ILE A 60 -10.95 -4.09 -4.44
CA ILE A 60 -10.29 -4.83 -5.53
C ILE A 60 -8.84 -5.12 -5.16
N VAL A 61 -8.12 -4.15 -4.59
CA VAL A 61 -6.73 -4.33 -4.14
C VAL A 61 -6.63 -5.35 -3.00
N ILE A 62 -7.56 -5.34 -2.05
CA ILE A 62 -7.61 -6.35 -0.99
C ILE A 62 -7.93 -7.73 -1.56
N ALA A 63 -8.87 -7.83 -2.50
CA ALA A 63 -9.22 -9.10 -3.13
C ALA A 63 -8.01 -9.74 -3.82
N LYS A 64 -7.16 -8.92 -4.47
CA LYS A 64 -5.94 -9.38 -5.13
C LYS A 64 -4.79 -9.68 -4.15
N LEU A 65 -4.63 -8.89 -3.08
CA LEU A 65 -3.42 -8.91 -2.23
C LEU A 65 -3.62 -9.45 -0.82
N GLY A 66 -4.86 -9.74 -0.42
CA GLY A 66 -5.21 -10.29 0.89
C GLY A 66 -4.67 -9.44 2.05
N ARG A 67 -3.67 -9.96 2.77
CA ARG A 67 -3.07 -9.27 3.92
C ARG A 67 -2.33 -8.01 3.52
N ASP A 68 -1.66 -8.00 2.38
CA ASP A 68 -0.83 -6.87 1.97
C ASP A 68 -1.71 -5.66 1.57
N GLY A 69 -2.90 -5.93 1.03
CA GLY A 69 -3.93 -4.92 0.79
C GLY A 69 -4.55 -4.31 2.06
N LYS A 70 -4.49 -4.99 3.22
CA LYS A 70 -5.02 -4.44 4.48
C LYS A 70 -4.24 -3.21 4.95
N ALA A 71 -2.94 -3.13 4.66
CA ALA A 71 -2.15 -1.95 4.97
C ALA A 71 -2.65 -0.73 4.18
N VAL A 72 -2.95 -0.92 2.89
CA VAL A 72 -3.54 0.10 2.02
C VAL A 72 -4.92 0.51 2.52
N LEU A 73 -5.79 -0.45 2.87
CA LEU A 73 -7.10 -0.17 3.45
C LEU A 73 -7.03 0.65 4.75
N ASN A 74 -6.13 0.27 5.65
CA ASN A 74 -5.97 0.97 6.92
C ASN A 74 -5.55 2.43 6.70
N THR A 75 -4.63 2.68 5.77
CA THR A 75 -4.23 4.06 5.42
C THR A 75 -5.35 4.80 4.71
N TYR A 76 -6.11 4.13 3.84
CA TYR A 76 -7.29 4.72 3.22
C TYR A 76 -8.29 5.21 4.27
N ARG A 77 -8.70 4.34 5.21
CA ARG A 77 -9.71 4.66 6.23
C ARG A 77 -9.23 5.63 7.30
N LYS A 78 -7.98 5.51 7.75
CA LYS A 78 -7.47 6.32 8.86
C LYS A 78 -6.88 7.66 8.43
N VAL A 79 -6.42 7.77 7.18
CA VAL A 79 -5.69 8.96 6.70
C VAL A 79 -6.36 9.57 5.48
N TYR A 80 -6.56 8.79 4.41
CA TYR A 80 -7.05 9.35 3.15
C TYR A 80 -8.47 9.92 3.28
N GLN A 81 -9.41 9.07 3.70
CA GLN A 81 -10.83 9.43 3.79
C GLN A 81 -11.10 10.57 4.79
N PRO A 82 -10.53 10.58 6.02
CA PRO A 82 -10.75 11.69 6.95
C PRO A 82 -10.16 13.01 6.44
N LYS A 83 -8.97 12.99 5.81
CA LYS A 83 -8.37 14.20 5.24
C LYS A 83 -9.16 14.72 4.04
N MET A 84 -9.69 13.84 3.20
CA MET A 84 -10.56 14.23 2.08
C MET A 84 -11.85 14.87 2.59
N GLN A 85 -12.52 14.27 3.58
CA GLN A 85 -13.72 14.83 4.19
C GLN A 85 -13.45 16.18 4.88
N LEU A 86 -12.33 16.30 5.59
CA LEU A 86 -11.93 17.57 6.21
C LEU A 86 -11.69 18.65 5.14
N ALA A 87 -10.99 18.32 4.06
CA ALA A 87 -10.76 19.23 2.95
C ALA A 87 -12.07 19.66 2.27
N GLU A 88 -13.03 18.76 2.10
CA GLU A 88 -14.37 19.09 1.58
C GLU A 88 -15.17 19.99 2.54
N THR A 89 -15.05 19.75 3.85
CA THR A 89 -15.75 20.54 4.88
C THR A 89 -15.20 21.97 4.95
N MET A 90 -13.90 22.15 4.71
CA MET A 90 -13.27 23.47 4.57
C MET A 90 -13.76 24.22 3.34
N LEU A 91 -14.08 23.50 2.26
CA LEU A 91 -14.66 24.06 1.04
C LEU A 91 -16.19 24.22 1.19
N LYS A 92 -16.62 25.06 2.14
CA LYS A 92 -18.04 25.39 2.35
C LYS A 92 -18.65 25.85 1.03
N LYS A 93 -19.69 25.17 0.55
CA LYS A 93 -20.45 25.56 -0.66
C LYS A 93 -21.70 26.33 -0.26
N ASP A 94 -22.02 27.40 -0.99
CA ASP A 94 -23.30 28.09 -0.85
C ASP A 94 -24.45 27.31 -1.52
N TYR A 95 -25.67 27.84 -1.42
CA TYR A 95 -26.87 27.25 -2.03
C TYR A 95 -26.79 27.16 -3.56
N TYR A 96 -25.90 27.93 -4.19
CA TYR A 96 -25.63 27.95 -5.62
C TYR A 96 -24.41 27.12 -6.02
N GLY A 97 -23.79 26.40 -5.07
CA GLY A 97 -22.61 25.57 -5.29
C GLY A 97 -21.28 26.32 -5.36
N LYS A 98 -21.24 27.63 -5.12
CA LYS A 98 -19.99 28.41 -5.07
C LYS A 98 -19.29 28.19 -3.74
N VAL A 99 -17.97 28.00 -3.82
CA VAL A 99 -17.14 27.81 -2.63
C VAL A 99 -16.97 29.15 -1.91
N LYS A 100 -17.49 29.23 -0.68
CA LYS A 100 -17.38 30.37 0.23
C LYS A 100 -16.37 30.02 1.31
N CYS A 101 -15.10 29.96 0.94
CA CYS A 101 -13.99 29.77 1.86
C CYS A 101 -13.00 30.94 1.75
N THR A 102 -12.28 31.21 2.83
CA THR A 102 -11.15 32.13 2.80
C THR A 102 -10.02 31.57 1.94
N ARG A 103 -9.11 32.43 1.49
CA ARG A 103 -7.92 32.01 0.72
C ARG A 103 -7.08 30.99 1.48
N GLU A 104 -6.99 31.14 2.80
CA GLU A 104 -6.24 30.25 3.68
C GLU A 104 -6.89 28.87 3.78
N GLU A 105 -8.20 28.80 4.02
CA GLU A 105 -8.96 27.54 4.04
C GLU A 105 -8.85 26.80 2.69
N TYR A 106 -8.88 27.53 1.57
CA TYR A 106 -8.68 26.94 0.25
C TYR A 106 -7.30 26.27 0.12
N ILE A 107 -6.23 26.98 0.49
CA ILE A 107 -4.86 26.46 0.45
C ILE A 107 -4.69 25.25 1.36
N GLN A 108 -5.23 25.33 2.59
CA GLN A 108 -5.19 24.22 3.55
C GLN A 108 -5.95 22.99 3.01
N SER A 109 -7.13 23.17 2.42
CA SER A 109 -7.89 22.06 1.83
C SER A 109 -7.08 21.37 0.73
N LYS A 110 -6.41 22.14 -0.14
CA LYS A 110 -5.59 21.60 -1.23
C LYS A 110 -4.39 20.82 -0.68
N GLN A 111 -3.77 21.35 0.37
CA GLN A 111 -2.65 20.69 1.04
C GLN A 111 -3.08 19.39 1.71
N LEU A 112 -4.23 19.36 2.40
CA LEU A 112 -4.79 18.15 3.00
C LEU A 112 -5.07 17.06 1.95
N LYS A 113 -5.67 17.42 0.80
CA LYS A 113 -5.90 16.49 -0.31
C LYS A 113 -4.58 15.92 -0.83
N LYS A 114 -3.58 16.77 -1.06
CA LYS A 114 -2.25 16.35 -1.52
C LYS A 114 -1.57 15.40 -0.53
N GLU A 115 -1.65 15.70 0.76
CA GLU A 115 -1.08 14.84 1.81
C GLU A 115 -1.81 13.51 1.93
N ALA A 116 -3.14 13.51 1.81
CA ALA A 116 -3.96 12.31 1.81
C ALA A 116 -3.53 11.37 0.68
N MET A 117 -3.45 11.90 -0.54
CA MET A 117 -3.02 11.17 -1.73
C MET A 117 -1.58 10.68 -1.61
N ALA A 118 -0.66 11.54 -1.14
CA ALA A 118 0.74 11.15 -0.94
C ALA A 118 0.89 10.04 0.10
N SER A 119 0.11 10.07 1.18
CA SER A 119 0.13 9.04 2.22
C SER A 119 -0.32 7.69 1.68
N LEU A 120 -1.39 7.68 0.87
CA LEU A 120 -1.89 6.47 0.23
C LEU A 120 -0.90 5.94 -0.81
N LEU A 121 -0.34 6.83 -1.63
CA LEU A 121 0.67 6.50 -2.63
C LEU A 121 1.95 5.91 -2.01
N ALA A 122 2.40 6.45 -0.88
CA ALA A 122 3.57 5.94 -0.17
C ALA A 122 3.39 4.49 0.29
N LYS A 123 2.18 4.13 0.76
CA LYS A 123 1.87 2.73 1.10
C LYS A 123 1.74 1.83 -0.13
N CYS A 124 1.35 2.40 -1.26
CA CYS A 124 1.38 1.73 -2.56
C CYS A 124 2.81 1.65 -3.17
N LYS A 125 3.87 2.12 -2.50
CA LYS A 125 5.26 2.01 -3.00
C LYS A 125 6.18 1.11 -2.16
N HIS A 126 5.77 0.72 -0.96
CA HIS A 126 6.66 0.15 0.06
C HIS A 126 6.35 -1.31 0.47
N LEU A 127 5.91 -2.16 -0.46
CA LEU A 127 5.79 -3.61 -0.26
C LEU A 127 6.52 -4.36 -1.38
#